data_AF-A0AAV1YV62-F1
#
_entry.id   AF-A0AAV1YV62-F1
#
_cell.length_a   1.000
_cell.length_b   1.000
_cell.length_c   1.000
_cell.angle_alpha   90.00
_cell.angle_beta   90.00
_cell.angle_gamma   90.00
#
_symmetry.space_group_name_H-M   'P 1'
#
loop_
_entity.id
_entity.type
_entity.pdbx_description
1 polymer ?
#
loop_
_entity_poly.entity_id
_entity_poly.type
_entity_poly.pdbx_seq_one_letter_code
_entity_poly.pdbx_strand_id
1 'polypeptide(L)'
;MIEMVCDEDNNEIKETVGMCIDEMDIEQYKDIIKECNPELGDDYSGKALMEYTCERTLEELDEADKCAKEMLKERGDDEDTDKKMMQDMKKCVERRMSEERKRR
;
A
#
# COMPACT_ATOMS: atom_id res chain seq x y z
N MET A 1 -5.79 2.74 -9.31
CA MET A 1 -5.88 1.77 -8.19
C MET A 1 -6.54 2.47 -7.00
N ILE A 2 -5.99 3.58 -6.51
CA ILE A 2 -6.56 4.39 -5.40
C ILE A 2 -8.07 4.64 -5.56
N GLU A 3 -8.52 5.20 -6.68
CA GLU A 3 -9.96 5.44 -6.92
C GLU A 3 -10.83 4.18 -6.76
N MET A 4 -10.32 3.01 -7.18
CA MET A 4 -11.05 1.74 -7.07
C MET A 4 -11.11 1.23 -5.63
N VAL A 5 -10.06 1.44 -4.84
CA VAL A 5 -9.98 0.94 -3.44
C VAL A 5 -10.65 1.89 -2.45
N CYS A 6 -10.77 3.18 -2.80
CA CYS A 6 -11.42 4.21 -2.00
C CYS A 6 -12.90 4.42 -2.33
N ASP A 7 -13.41 3.74 -3.36
CA ASP A 7 -14.84 3.71 -3.68
C ASP A 7 -15.60 2.87 -2.65
N GLU A 8 -16.63 3.45 -2.04
CA GLU A 8 -17.48 2.81 -1.03
C GLU A 8 -18.21 1.56 -1.56
N ASP A 9 -18.45 1.49 -2.88
CA ASP A 9 -19.09 0.35 -3.53
C ASP A 9 -18.12 -0.83 -3.73
N ASN A 10 -16.81 -0.62 -3.54
CA ASN A 10 -15.75 -1.61 -3.76
C ASN A 10 -15.16 -2.15 -2.44
N ASN A 11 -15.98 -2.31 -1.40
CA ASN A 11 -15.55 -2.83 -0.09
C ASN A 11 -14.78 -4.17 -0.18
N GLU A 12 -15.19 -5.09 -1.07
CA GLU A 12 -14.50 -6.38 -1.27
C GLU A 12 -13.05 -6.18 -1.77
N ILE A 13 -12.84 -5.21 -2.67
CA ILE A 13 -11.51 -4.87 -3.19
C ILE A 13 -10.70 -4.16 -2.10
N LYS A 14 -11.32 -3.26 -1.34
CA LYS A 14 -10.70 -2.56 -0.20
C LYS A 14 -10.19 -3.53 0.86
N GLU A 15 -11.02 -4.47 1.29
CA GLU A 15 -10.64 -5.50 2.24
C GLU A 15 -9.51 -6.38 1.69
N THR A 16 -9.62 -6.80 0.42
CA THR A 16 -8.59 -7.62 -0.22
C THR A 16 -7.24 -6.93 -0.27
N VAL A 17 -7.21 -5.65 -0.65
CA VAL A 17 -5.97 -4.85 -0.71
C VAL A 17 -5.41 -4.63 0.70
N GLY A 18 -6.24 -4.30 1.69
CA GLY A 18 -5.81 -4.18 3.08
C GLY A 18 -5.16 -5.47 3.60
N MET A 19 -5.79 -6.62 3.37
CA MET A 19 -5.22 -7.93 3.74
C MET A 19 -3.91 -8.25 3.00
N CYS A 20 -3.70 -7.71 1.80
CA CYS A 20 -2.45 -7.88 1.06
C CYS A 20 -1.35 -6.97 1.60
N ILE A 21 -1.68 -5.76 2.04
CA ILE A 21 -0.75 -4.89 2.75
C ILE A 21 -0.27 -5.56 4.04
N ASP A 22 -1.18 -6.17 4.82
CA ASP A 22 -0.83 -6.90 6.05
C ASP A 22 0.06 -8.14 5.79
N GLU A 23 -0.03 -8.75 4.60
CA GLU A 23 0.84 -9.87 4.21
C GLU A 23 2.24 -9.40 3.75
N MET A 24 2.37 -8.12 3.35
CA MET A 24 3.63 -7.56 2.90
C MET A 24 4.51 -7.21 4.10
N ASP A 25 5.80 -7.51 3.99
CA ASP A 25 6.80 -7.08 4.98
C ASP A 25 7.13 -5.59 4.77
N ILE A 26 6.20 -4.72 5.17
CA ILE A 26 6.35 -3.27 5.13
C ILE A 26 7.08 -2.71 6.36
N GLU A 27 7.22 -3.52 7.42
CA GLU A 27 7.87 -3.14 8.68
C GLU A 27 9.33 -2.72 8.44
N GLN A 28 10.03 -3.36 7.49
CA GLN A 28 11.39 -2.99 7.12
C GLN A 28 11.52 -1.58 6.51
N TYR A 29 10.41 -0.98 6.07
CA TYR A 29 10.33 0.35 5.49
C TYR A 29 9.62 1.37 6.39
N LYS A 30 9.24 0.99 7.61
CA LYS A 30 8.46 1.86 8.51
C LYS A 30 9.10 3.22 8.75
N ASP A 31 10.44 3.28 8.85
CA ASP A 31 11.16 4.52 9.10
C ASP A 31 10.99 5.48 7.92
N ILE A 32 11.01 4.95 6.70
CA ILE A 32 10.76 5.70 5.45
C ILE A 32 9.30 6.13 5.39
N ILE A 33 8.37 5.21 5.66
CA ILE A 33 6.94 5.51 5.62
C ILE A 33 6.62 6.61 6.65
N LYS A 34 7.19 6.55 7.86
CA LYS A 34 7.00 7.54 8.92
C LYS A 34 7.54 8.91 8.54
N GLU A 35 8.73 8.96 7.96
CA GLU A 35 9.36 10.22 7.56
C GLU A 35 8.57 10.90 6.43
N CYS A 36 8.10 10.11 5.45
CA CYS A 36 7.36 10.62 4.29
C CYS A 36 5.86 10.78 4.53
N ASN A 37 5.30 10.16 5.57
CA ASN A 37 3.90 10.25 5.99
C ASN A 37 3.80 10.52 7.49
N PRO A 38 4.24 11.69 7.98
CA PRO A 38 4.30 11.98 9.41
C PRO A 38 2.93 11.97 10.09
N GLU A 39 1.85 12.16 9.32
CA GLU A 39 0.47 12.17 9.80
C GLU A 39 -0.17 10.78 9.88
N LEU A 40 0.48 9.73 9.35
CA LEU A 40 -0.01 8.35 9.39
C LEU A 40 0.02 7.75 10.82
N GLY A 41 0.87 8.26 11.71
CA GLY A 41 1.05 7.73 13.05
C GLY A 41 1.88 6.44 13.10
N ASP A 42 1.60 5.58 14.07
CA ASP A 42 2.36 4.33 14.32
C ASP A 42 1.56 3.05 13.96
N ASP A 43 0.37 3.18 13.34
CA ASP A 43 -0.44 2.04 12.89
C ASP A 43 -0.24 1.82 11.38
N TYR A 44 0.53 0.78 11.06
CA TYR A 44 0.81 0.36 9.68
C TYR A 44 -0.06 -0.83 9.24
N SER A 45 -1.15 -1.13 9.93
CA SER A 45 -2.08 -2.14 9.44
C SER A 45 -2.63 -1.75 8.06
N GLY A 46 -2.93 -2.74 7.23
CA GLY A 46 -3.49 -2.52 5.91
C GLY A 46 -4.79 -1.72 5.96
N LYS A 47 -5.58 -1.87 7.03
CA LYS A 47 -6.76 -1.02 7.26
C LYS A 47 -6.36 0.45 7.48
N ALA A 48 -5.44 0.73 8.39
CA ALA A 48 -5.01 2.10 8.70
C ALA A 48 -4.37 2.78 7.48
N LEU A 49 -3.50 2.07 6.76
CA LEU A 49 -2.89 2.55 5.52
C LEU A 49 -3.91 2.83 4.43
N MET A 50 -4.96 2.02 4.32
CA MET A 50 -6.04 2.25 3.37
C MET A 50 -6.90 3.46 3.76
N GLU A 51 -7.24 3.62 5.04
CA GLU A 51 -7.97 4.79 5.53
C GLU A 51 -7.16 6.07 5.29
N TYR A 52 -5.88 6.08 5.67
CA TYR A 52 -4.96 7.19 5.42
C TYR A 52 -4.88 7.54 3.93
N THR A 53 -4.75 6.52 3.06
CA THR A 53 -4.65 6.73 1.61
C THR A 53 -5.93 7.36 1.04
N CYS A 54 -7.10 6.97 1.54
CA CYS A 54 -8.39 7.46 1.02
C CYS A 54 -8.79 8.83 1.58
N GLU A 55 -8.17 9.30 2.66
CA GLU A 55 -8.38 10.64 3.22
C GLU A 55 -7.52 11.73 2.56
N ARG A 56 -6.56 11.33 1.72
CA ARG A 56 -5.58 12.22 1.06
C ARG A 56 -5.93 12.54 -0.38
N THR A 57 -5.43 13.68 -0.84
CA THR A 57 -5.42 14.02 -2.25
C THR A 57 -4.34 13.23 -3.00
N LEU A 58 -4.54 13.05 -4.32
CA LEU A 58 -3.53 12.41 -5.17
C LEU A 58 -2.19 13.16 -5.17
N GLU A 59 -2.22 14.48 -4.96
CA GLU A 59 -1.01 15.32 -4.89
C GLU A 59 -0.21 15.01 -3.62
N GLU A 60 -0.85 14.97 -2.45
CA GLU A 60 -0.20 14.59 -1.18
C GLU A 60 0.40 13.17 -1.25
N LEU A 61 -0.32 12.23 -1.86
CA LEU A 61 0.16 10.86 -2.03
C LEU A 61 1.37 10.79 -2.98
N ASP A 62 1.35 11.55 -4.09
CA ASP A 62 2.49 11.61 -5.02
C ASP A 62 3.73 12.25 -4.39
N GLU A 63 3.56 13.25 -3.52
CA GLU A 63 4.66 13.84 -2.74
C GLU A 63 5.25 12.83 -1.74
N ALA A 64 4.40 12.10 -1.01
CA ALA A 64 4.85 11.05 -0.09
C ALA A 64 5.59 9.92 -0.82
N ASP A 65 5.09 9.49 -1.99
CA ASP A 65 5.72 8.48 -2.84
C ASP A 65 7.09 8.94 -3.36
N LYS A 66 7.22 10.22 -3.76
CA LYS A 66 8.50 10.80 -4.18
C LYS A 66 9.52 10.79 -3.05
N CYS A 67 9.11 11.23 -1.85
CA CYS A 67 9.94 11.16 -0.65
C CYS A 67 10.42 9.73 -0.39
N ALA A 68 9.51 8.75 -0.41
CA ALA A 68 9.85 7.36 -0.13
C ALA A 68 10.83 6.79 -1.16
N LYS A 69 10.65 7.11 -2.45
CA LYS A 69 11.55 6.70 -3.53
C LYS A 69 12.95 7.29 -3.39
N GLU A 70 13.07 8.54 -2.98
CA GLU A 70 14.37 9.17 -2.72
C GLU A 70 15.09 8.50 -1.55
N MET A 71 14.40 8.25 -0.44
CA MET A 71 14.97 7.57 0.73
C MET A 71 15.39 6.12 0.45
N LEU A 72 14.57 5.36 -0.28
CA LEU A 72 14.92 3.99 -0.72
C LEU A 72 16.22 4.00 -1.53
N LYS A 73 16.33 4.93 -2.48
CA LYS A 73 17.53 5.10 -3.31
C LYS A 73 18.76 5.46 -2.48
N GLU A 74 18.63 6.30 -1.46
CA GLU A 74 19.72 6.64 -0.53
C GLU A 74 20.16 5.45 0.32
N ARG A 75 19.22 4.57 0.69
CA ARG A 75 19.49 3.34 1.44
C ARG A 75 20.20 2.25 0.60
N GLY A 76 20.27 2.46 -0.71
CA GLY A 76 20.76 1.47 -1.67
C GLY A 76 19.71 0.40 -2.00
N ASP A 77 18.46 0.60 -1.58
CA ASP A 77 17.32 -0.16 -2.06
C ASP A 77 17.02 0.34 -3.47
N ASP A 78 17.25 -0.51 -4.47
CA ASP A 78 17.19 -0.12 -5.87
C ASP A 78 15.75 0.07 -6.37
N GLU A 79 15.63 0.60 -7.60
CA GLU A 79 14.37 0.79 -8.32
C GLU A 79 13.59 -0.53 -8.50
N ASP A 80 14.21 -1.69 -8.27
CA ASP A 80 13.54 -2.99 -8.31
C ASP A 80 12.74 -3.27 -7.04
N THR A 81 13.01 -2.57 -5.93
CA THR A 81 12.26 -2.72 -4.66
C THR A 81 10.82 -2.26 -4.81
N ASP A 82 10.58 -1.05 -5.36
CA ASP A 82 9.23 -0.53 -5.65
C ASP A 82 8.47 -1.44 -6.63
N LYS A 83 9.14 -1.83 -7.73
CA LYS A 83 8.56 -2.76 -8.71
C LYS A 83 8.20 -4.10 -8.09
N LYS A 84 9.04 -4.64 -7.21
CA LYS A 84 8.80 -5.90 -6.50
C LYS A 84 7.62 -5.78 -5.54
N MET A 85 7.54 -4.72 -4.75
CA MET A 85 6.39 -4.46 -3.86
C MET A 85 5.08 -4.40 -4.64
N MET A 86 5.06 -3.66 -5.76
CA MET A 86 3.89 -3.58 -6.63
C MET A 86 3.52 -4.91 -7.29
N GLN A 87 4.50 -5.72 -7.68
CA GLN A 87 4.26 -7.07 -8.20
C GLN A 87 3.71 -8.02 -7.14
N ASP A 88 4.24 -7.97 -5.92
CA ASP A 88 3.81 -8.83 -4.82
C ASP A 88 2.41 -8.46 -4.35
N MET A 89 2.09 -7.16 -4.28
CA MET A 89 0.73 -6.66 -4.09
C MET A 89 -0.23 -7.21 -5.16
N LYS A 90 0.12 -7.07 -6.44
CA LYS A 90 -0.70 -7.55 -7.55
C LYS A 90 -0.95 -9.07 -7.45
N LYS A 91 0.09 -9.86 -7.19
CA LYS A 91 -0.03 -11.32 -7.01
C LYS A 91 -0.93 -11.67 -5.84
N CYS A 92 -0.82 -10.95 -4.73
CA CYS A 92 -1.67 -11.17 -3.57
C CYS A 92 -3.15 -10.91 -3.91
N VAL A 93 -3.45 -9.76 -4.52
CA VAL A 93 -4.83 -9.40 -4.92
C VAL A 93 -5.39 -10.43 -5.91
N GLU A 94 -4.63 -10.81 -6.95
CA GLU A 94 -5.05 -11.82 -7.91
C GLU A 94 -5.33 -13.19 -7.26
N ARG A 95 -4.46 -13.61 -6.33
CA ARG A 95 -4.62 -14.86 -5.56
C ARG A 95 -5.91 -14.82 -4.74
N ARG A 96 -6.11 -13.77 -3.94
CA ARG A 96 -7.27 -13.64 -3.05
C ARG A 96 -8.58 -13.54 -3.82
N MET A 97 -8.64 -12.73 -4.87
CA MET A 97 -9.82 -12.64 -5.74
C MET A 97 -10.15 -13.97 -6.43
N SER A 98 -9.14 -14.77 -6.78
CA SER A 98 -9.34 -16.12 -7.34
C SER A 98 -9.86 -17.11 -6.29
N GLU A 99 -9.38 -17.03 -5.05
CA GLU A 99 -9.87 -17.84 -3.93
C GLU A 99 -11.32 -17.49 -3.57
N GLU A 100 -11.67 -16.21 -3.51
CA GLU A 100 -13.06 -15.76 -3.26
C GLU A 100 -14.03 -16.21 -4.35
N ARG A 101 -13.63 -16.13 -5.63
CA ARG A 101 -14.44 -16.67 -6.75
C ARG A 101 -14.68 -18.17 -6.67
N LYS A 102 -13.77 -18.96 -6.07
CA LYS A 102 -13.95 -20.41 -5.88
C LYS A 102 -14.86 -20.74 -4.70
N ARG A 103 -15.08 -19.80 -3.78
CA ARG A 103 -15.96 -19.97 -2.61
C ARG A 103 -17.43 -19.62 -2.91
N ARG A 104 -17.69 -18.88 -3.99
CA ARG A 104 -19.03 -18.55 -4.51
C ARG A 104 -19.50 -19.61 -5.50
#